data_AF-A0A538RS99-F1
#
_entry.id   AF-A0A538RS99-F1
#
_cell.length_a   1.000
_cell.length_b   1.000
_cell.length_c   1.000
_cell.angle_alpha   90.00
_cell.angle_beta   90.00
_cell.angle_gamma   90.00
#
_symmetry.space_group_name_H-M   'P 1'
#
loop_
_entity.id
_entity.type
_entity.pdbx_description
1 polymer ?
#
loop_
_entity_poly.entity_id
_entity_poly.type
_entity_poly.pdbx_seq_one_letter_code
_entity_poly.pdbx_strand_id
1 'polypeptide(L)'
;MAMDINKILKDLESRIEKLELAVLDKRQRNFRKADSSNFKGATGGLRLLATKGFFDRRRTFGEIKEALASHGYHYSKQAVQTPLNTLSKPDSVLVSFREGGRKVYARRK
;
A
#
# COMPACT_ATOMS: atom_id res chain seq x y z
N MET A 1 42.50 23.83 1.75
CA MET A 1 41.95 22.66 2.47
C MET A 1 40.42 22.70 2.67
N ALA A 2 39.65 23.56 1.98
CA ALA A 2 38.18 23.60 2.08
C ALA A 2 37.44 22.99 0.86
N MET A 3 38.14 22.74 -0.26
CA MET A 3 37.53 22.18 -1.48
C MET A 3 37.21 20.69 -1.39
N ASP A 4 37.98 19.91 -0.61
CA ASP A 4 37.77 18.47 -0.49
C ASP A 4 36.53 18.12 0.34
N ILE A 5 36.23 18.90 1.38
CA ILE A 5 35.04 18.70 2.22
C ILE A 5 33.77 18.88 1.38
N ASN A 6 33.72 19.92 0.52
CA ASN A 6 32.59 20.16 -0.36
C ASN A 6 32.39 19.05 -1.40
N LYS A 7 33.49 18.47 -1.92
CA LYS A 7 33.41 17.30 -2.81
C LYS A 7 32.87 16.06 -2.09
N ILE A 8 33.33 15.82 -0.86
CA ILE A 8 32.88 14.69 -0.04
C ILE A 8 31.39 14.85 0.30
N LEU A 9 30.94 16.03 0.70
CA LEU A 9 29.54 16.30 1.00
C LEU A 9 28.64 16.05 -0.22
N LYS A 10 29.07 16.50 -1.40
CA LYS A 10 28.31 16.31 -2.65
C LYS A 10 28.23 14.84 -3.08
N ASP A 11 29.29 14.06 -2.84
CA ASP A 11 29.28 12.62 -3.07
C ASP A 11 28.33 11.89 -2.11
N LEU A 12 28.35 12.27 -0.82
CA LEU A 12 27.45 11.72 0.19
C LEU A 12 25.99 12.04 -0.11
N GLU A 13 25.66 13.28 -0.49
CA GLU A 13 24.31 13.66 -0.93
C GLU A 13 23.86 12.81 -2.13
N SER A 14 24.71 12.67 -3.15
CA SER A 14 24.39 11.86 -4.35
C SER A 14 24.17 10.37 -4.02
N ARG A 15 24.89 9.85 -3.02
CA ARG A 15 24.75 8.46 -2.58
C ARG A 15 23.50 8.26 -1.73
N ILE A 16 23.17 9.22 -0.88
CA ILE A 16 21.92 9.23 -0.10
C ILE A 16 20.73 9.29 -1.04
N GLU A 17 20.72 10.20 -2.02
CA GLU A 17 19.63 10.34 -3.00
C GLU A 17 19.41 9.03 -3.79
N LYS A 18 20.48 8.35 -4.20
CA LYS A 18 20.39 7.04 -4.87
C LYS A 18 19.83 5.94 -3.97
N LEU A 19 20.19 5.94 -2.68
CA LEU A 19 19.65 4.99 -1.71
C LEU A 19 18.19 5.28 -1.39
N GLU A 20 17.83 6.56 -1.24
CA GLU A 20 16.45 7.00 -1.06
C GLU A 20 15.60 6.61 -2.26
N LEU A 21 16.05 6.85 -3.49
CA LEU A 21 15.39 6.35 -4.69
C LEU A 21 15.33 4.81 -4.68
N ALA A 22 16.41 4.09 -4.45
CA ALA A 22 16.37 2.62 -4.47
C ALA A 22 15.44 1.99 -3.42
N VAL A 23 15.29 2.63 -2.25
CA VAL A 23 14.48 2.15 -1.11
C VAL A 23 13.03 2.65 -1.20
N LEU A 24 12.82 3.92 -1.57
CA LEU A 24 11.51 4.56 -1.65
C LEU A 24 10.83 4.34 -3.01
N ASP A 25 11.57 4.27 -4.11
CA ASP A 25 11.02 3.95 -5.43
C ASP A 25 10.58 2.48 -5.48
N LYS A 26 11.19 1.57 -4.70
CA LYS A 26 10.62 0.24 -4.46
C LYS A 26 9.28 0.27 -3.72
N ARG A 27 9.01 1.30 -2.92
CA ARG A 27 7.68 1.53 -2.31
C ARG A 27 6.71 2.20 -3.29
N GLN A 28 7.19 3.00 -4.25
CA GLN A 28 6.34 3.76 -5.18
C GLN A 28 6.06 3.09 -6.53
N ARG A 29 6.86 2.11 -6.97
CA ARG A 29 6.83 1.54 -8.34
C ARG A 29 5.52 0.86 -8.79
N ASN A 30 4.49 0.73 -7.96
CA ASN A 30 3.18 0.21 -8.41
C ASN A 30 1.99 1.14 -8.12
N PHE A 31 2.20 2.41 -7.80
CA PHE A 31 1.10 3.37 -7.65
C PHE A 31 0.86 4.19 -8.92
N ARG A 32 0.70 3.52 -10.08
CA ARG A 32 -0.01 4.15 -11.20
C ARG A 32 -1.38 4.61 -10.67
N LYS A 33 -1.71 5.89 -10.84
CA LYS A 33 -3.06 6.41 -10.58
C LYS A 33 -3.99 5.59 -11.47
N ALA A 34 -4.72 4.62 -10.91
CA ALA A 34 -5.75 3.95 -11.67
C ALA A 34 -6.85 4.96 -11.94
N ASP A 35 -7.45 4.89 -13.11
CA ASP A 35 -8.57 5.74 -13.51
C ASP A 35 -9.60 5.82 -12.38
N SER A 36 -9.74 7.03 -11.84
CA SER A 36 -10.55 7.36 -10.66
C SER A 36 -12.06 7.24 -10.91
N SER A 37 -12.48 6.90 -12.13
CA SER A 37 -13.88 6.77 -12.52
C SER A 37 -14.55 5.52 -11.96
N ASN A 38 -13.82 4.41 -11.79
CA ASN A 38 -14.38 3.11 -11.40
C ASN A 38 -14.18 2.70 -9.93
N PHE A 39 -13.38 3.45 -9.16
CA PHE A 39 -13.01 3.09 -7.78
C PHE A 39 -13.47 4.14 -6.76
N LYS A 40 -14.79 4.33 -6.64
CA LYS A 40 -15.39 5.23 -5.65
C LYS A 40 -15.68 4.53 -4.30
N GLY A 41 -15.49 5.26 -3.21
CA GLY A 41 -15.79 4.80 -1.84
C GLY A 41 -14.80 3.78 -1.29
N ALA A 42 -15.07 3.29 -0.07
CA ALA A 42 -14.22 2.32 0.63
C ALA A 42 -14.10 0.98 -0.13
N THR A 43 -15.19 0.50 -0.73
CA THR A 43 -15.18 -0.69 -1.60
C THR A 43 -14.31 -0.48 -2.84
N GLY A 44 -14.40 0.70 -3.47
CA GLY A 44 -13.58 1.07 -4.62
C GLY A 44 -12.10 1.12 -4.27
N GLY A 45 -11.73 1.75 -3.16
CA GLY A 45 -10.35 1.79 -2.67
C GLY A 45 -9.78 0.39 -2.38
N LEU A 46 -10.57 -0.53 -1.83
CA LEU A 46 -10.12 -1.91 -1.62
C LEU A 46 -9.96 -2.69 -2.92
N ARG A 47 -10.86 -2.50 -3.89
CA ARG A 47 -10.71 -3.09 -5.23
C ARG A 47 -9.48 -2.55 -5.95
N LEU A 48 -9.21 -1.25 -5.82
CA LEU A 48 -7.99 -0.63 -6.34
C LEU A 48 -6.74 -1.32 -5.78
N LEU A 49 -6.68 -1.52 -4.46
CA LEU A 49 -5.57 -2.23 -3.82
C LEU A 49 -5.44 -3.68 -4.31
N ALA A 50 -6.56 -4.37 -4.53
CA ALA A 50 -6.56 -5.73 -5.09
C ALA A 50 -6.05 -5.80 -6.53
N THR A 51 -6.48 -4.87 -7.40
CA THR A 51 -5.98 -4.78 -8.77
C THR A 51 -4.49 -4.46 -8.82
N LYS A 52 -3.99 -3.69 -7.84
CA LYS A 52 -2.56 -3.35 -7.71
C LYS A 52 -1.69 -4.45 -7.07
N GLY A 53 -2.26 -5.63 -6.77
CA GLY A 53 -1.51 -6.73 -6.16
C GLY A 53 -1.16 -6.53 -4.68
N PHE A 54 -1.79 -5.57 -3.98
CA PHE A 54 -1.52 -5.34 -2.56
C PHE A 54 -1.82 -6.56 -1.68
N PHE A 55 -2.85 -7.33 -2.09
CA PHE A 55 -3.33 -8.53 -1.42
C PHE A 55 -2.68 -9.83 -1.92
N ASP A 56 -1.62 -9.76 -2.73
CA ASP A 56 -0.88 -10.96 -3.17
C ASP A 56 -0.17 -11.67 -2.01
N ARG A 57 0.07 -10.93 -0.91
CA ARG A 57 0.48 -11.48 0.39
C ARG A 57 -0.59 -11.21 1.44
N ARG A 58 -0.54 -11.94 2.55
CA ARG A 58 -1.44 -11.72 3.70
C ARG A 58 -1.24 -10.33 4.27
N ARG A 59 -2.33 -9.58 4.42
CA ARG A 59 -2.35 -8.21 4.93
C ARG A 59 -3.22 -8.08 6.16
N THR A 60 -2.71 -7.35 7.13
CA THR A 60 -3.46 -6.97 8.32
C THR A 60 -4.37 -5.77 8.04
N PHE A 61 -5.38 -5.58 8.87
CA PHE A 61 -6.25 -4.40 8.80
C PHE A 61 -5.47 -3.08 8.91
N GLY A 62 -4.43 -3.04 9.74
CA GLY A 62 -3.57 -1.85 9.89
C GLY A 62 -2.89 -1.46 8.58
N GLU A 63 -2.22 -2.42 7.94
CA GLU A 63 -1.57 -2.21 6.64
C GLU A 63 -2.56 -1.77 5.55
N ILE A 64 -3.76 -2.35 5.53
CA ILE A 64 -4.81 -1.98 4.56
C ILE A 64 -5.22 -0.52 4.76
N LYS A 65 -5.39 -0.09 6.02
CA LYS A 65 -5.77 1.30 6.33
C LYS A 65 -4.68 2.29 5.91
N GLU A 66 -3.41 1.97 6.17
CA GLU A 66 -2.28 2.80 5.74
C GLU A 66 -2.16 2.88 4.22
N ALA A 67 -2.38 1.75 3.53
CA ALA A 67 -2.36 1.71 2.07
C ALA A 67 -3.52 2.53 1.47
N LEU A 68 -4.72 2.45 2.04
CA LEU A 68 -5.86 3.29 1.64
C LEU A 68 -5.58 4.77 1.87
N ALA A 69 -5.05 5.14 3.04
CA ALA A 69 -4.70 6.52 3.37
C ALA A 69 -3.64 7.08 2.40
N SER A 70 -2.66 6.26 2.00
CA SER A 70 -1.63 6.63 1.02
C SER A 70 -2.21 6.94 -0.38
N HIS A 71 -3.44 6.49 -0.66
CA HIS A 71 -4.16 6.77 -1.90
C HIS A 71 -5.22 7.88 -1.75
N GLY A 72 -5.23 8.61 -0.62
CA GLY A 72 -6.19 9.67 -0.32
C GLY A 72 -7.54 9.16 0.20
N TYR A 73 -7.65 7.87 0.53
CA TYR A 73 -8.86 7.30 1.12
C TYR A 73 -8.76 7.33 2.65
N HIS A 74 -9.33 8.38 3.25
CA HIS A 74 -9.39 8.54 4.70
C HIS A 74 -10.74 8.06 5.23
N TYR A 75 -10.77 6.83 5.75
CA TYR A 75 -11.98 6.21 6.28
C TYR A 75 -11.82 5.81 7.75
N SER A 76 -12.95 5.82 8.47
CA SER A 76 -13.04 5.25 9.82
C SER A 76 -12.83 3.74 9.78
N LYS A 77 -12.46 3.12 10.92
CA LYS A 77 -12.23 1.67 10.98
C LYS A 77 -13.46 0.89 10.49
N GLN A 78 -14.64 1.29 10.93
CA GLN A 78 -15.92 0.66 10.57
C GLN A 78 -16.21 0.78 9.06
N ALA A 79 -15.94 1.95 8.48
CA ALA A 79 -16.16 2.20 7.05
C ALA A 79 -15.26 1.35 6.14
N VAL A 80 -14.09 0.91 6.61
CA VAL A 80 -13.24 -0.05 5.87
C VAL A 80 -13.64 -1.49 6.18
N GLN A 81 -13.97 -1.80 7.43
CA GLN A 81 -14.25 -3.16 7.90
C GLN A 81 -15.48 -3.78 7.20
N THR A 82 -16.55 -3.02 7.02
CA THR A 82 -17.78 -3.49 6.35
C THR A 82 -17.50 -3.93 4.91
N PRO A 83 -16.93 -3.09 4.03
CA PRO A 83 -16.53 -3.50 2.70
C PRO A 83 -15.55 -4.68 2.69
N LEU A 84 -14.61 -4.71 3.63
CA LEU A 84 -13.60 -5.77 3.72
C LEU A 84 -14.25 -7.13 4.02
N ASN A 85 -15.23 -7.16 4.92
CA ASN A 85 -16.01 -8.35 5.21
C ASN A 85 -16.86 -8.78 4.01
N THR A 86 -17.48 -7.83 3.30
CA THR A 86 -18.24 -8.11 2.06
C THR A 86 -17.33 -8.70 0.98
N LEU A 87 -16.14 -8.14 0.78
CA LEU A 87 -15.16 -8.60 -0.19
C LEU A 87 -14.47 -9.91 0.20
N SER A 88 -14.63 -10.35 1.45
CA SER A 88 -14.10 -11.63 1.96
C SER A 88 -15.13 -12.76 1.94
N LYS A 89 -16.31 -12.54 1.38
CA LYS A 89 -17.35 -13.57 1.22
C LYS A 89 -16.91 -14.67 0.24
N PRO A 90 -17.53 -15.86 0.30
CA PRO A 90 -17.19 -17.00 -0.56
C PRO A 90 -17.15 -16.69 -2.06
N ASP A 91 -18.01 -15.80 -2.55
CA ASP A 91 -18.09 -15.44 -3.98
C ASP A 91 -17.31 -14.17 -4.34
N SER A 92 -16.32 -13.78 -3.54
CA SER A 92 -15.65 -12.49 -3.69
C SER A 92 -14.13 -12.57 -3.83
N VAL A 93 -13.53 -11.41 -4.10
CA VAL A 93 -12.15 -11.25 -4.58
C VAL A 93 -11.10 -11.50 -3.49
N LEU A 94 -11.49 -11.33 -2.22
CA LEU A 94 -10.61 -11.54 -1.07
C LEU A 94 -11.02 -12.77 -0.29
N VAL A 95 -10.07 -13.28 0.48
CA VAL A 95 -10.28 -14.30 1.48
C VAL A 95 -9.69 -13.82 2.79
N SER A 96 -10.34 -14.14 3.90
CA SER A 96 -9.85 -13.80 5.23
C SER A 96 -9.32 -15.04 5.96
N PHE A 97 -8.15 -14.92 6.57
CA PHE A 97 -7.54 -15.94 7.41
C PHE A 97 -7.37 -15.41 8.85
N ARG A 98 -7.06 -16.33 9.77
CA ARG A 98 -6.57 -15.99 11.10
C ARG A 98 -5.10 -16.39 11.21
N GLU A 99 -4.26 -15.44 11.59
CA GLU A 99 -2.82 -15.63 11.77
C GLU A 99 -2.45 -15.00 13.12
N GLY A 100 -1.96 -15.82 14.06
CA GLY A 100 -1.62 -15.36 15.42
C GLY A 100 -2.77 -14.67 16.16
N GLY A 101 -4.01 -15.13 15.97
CA GLY A 101 -5.21 -14.53 16.55
C GLY A 101 -5.70 -13.24 15.86
N ARG A 102 -5.02 -12.77 14.82
CA ARG A 102 -5.39 -11.57 14.06
C ARG A 102 -6.02 -11.96 12.72
N LYS A 103 -7.03 -11.19 12.29
CA LYS A 103 -7.65 -11.37 10.98
C LYS A 103 -6.77 -10.74 9.91
N VAL A 104 -6.36 -11.56 8.94
CA VAL A 104 -5.55 -11.16 7.79
C VAL A 104 -6.32 -11.44 6.50
N TYR A 105 -6.01 -10.68 5.45
CA TYR A 105 -6.74 -10.68 4.19
C TYR A 105 -5.76 -10.91 3.04
N ALA A 106 -6.14 -11.75 2.09
CA ALA A 106 -5.37 -12.02 0.88
C ALA A 106 -6.31 -12.14 -0.32
N ARG A 107 -5.75 -12.05 -1.52
CA ARG A 107 -6.50 -12.23 -2.77
C ARG A 107 -6.82 -13.72 -2.97
N ARG A 108 -8.04 -14.00 -3.43
CA ARG A 108 -8.43 -15.33 -3.87
C ARG A 108 -7.83 -15.60 -5.25
N LYS A 109 -7.08 -16.70 -5.38
CA LYS A 109 -6.51 -17.18 -6.66
C LYS A 109 -7.58 -17.84 -7.50
#